data_AF-A0A820S038-F1
#
_entry.id   AF-A0A820S038-F1
#
_cell.length_a   1.000
_cell.length_b   1.000
_cell.length_c   1.000
_cell.angle_alpha   90.00
_cell.angle_beta   90.00
_cell.angle_gamma   90.00
#
_symmetry.space_group_name_H-M   'P 1'
#
loop_
_entity.id
_entity.type
_entity.pdbx_description
1 polymer ?
#
loop_
_entity_poly.entity_id
_entity_poly.type
_entity_poly.pdbx_seq_one_letter_code
_entity_poly.pdbx_strand_id
1 'polypeptide(L)'
;MVIYLGDALYEALNFAWRDNSDDKIFYDKLVILFTDSAPNGLFTDLSGKDPWKMSHQFLKKDITLLAVGVEPTILECDDFYCALAENTGGKCIRFVNAVSIVPAAIARVIADEQTLYQ
;
A
#
# COMPACT_ATOMS: atom_id res chain seq x y z
N MET A 1 -11.00 -7.02 16.42
CA MET A 1 -9.58 -6.71 16.65
C MET A 1 -9.31 -5.39 15.94
N VAL A 2 -8.90 -4.34 16.66
CA VAL A 2 -8.52 -3.08 16.02
C VAL A 2 -7.04 -3.21 15.68
N ILE A 3 -6.72 -3.10 14.39
CA ILE A 3 -5.33 -3.07 13.91
C ILE A 3 -5.01 -1.60 13.63
N TYR A 4 -3.98 -1.06 14.28
CA TYR A 4 -3.49 0.27 13.95
C TYR A 4 -2.70 0.20 12.65
N LEU A 5 -2.85 1.22 11.79
CA LEU A 5 -2.15 1.25 10.49
C LEU A 5 -0.63 1.14 10.68
N GLY A 6 -0.09 1.82 11.68
CA GLY A 6 1.33 1.77 12.02
C GLY A 6 1.83 0.37 12.33
N ASP A 7 1.03 -0.45 13.04
CA ASP A 7 1.38 -1.84 13.35
C ASP A 7 1.46 -2.69 12.08
N ALA A 8 0.45 -2.59 11.21
CA ALA A 8 0.41 -3.33 9.96
C ALA A 8 1.60 -2.99 9.04
N LEU A 9 1.93 -1.69 8.92
CA LEU A 9 3.08 -1.25 8.13
C LEU A 9 4.42 -1.69 8.75
N TYR A 10 4.52 -1.65 10.08
CA TYR A 10 5.70 -2.12 10.80
C TYR A 10 5.92 -3.63 10.62
N GLU A 11 4.86 -4.43 10.68
CA GLU A 11 4.94 -5.87 10.42
C GLU A 11 5.38 -6.16 8.98
N ALA A 12 4.79 -5.48 7.99
CA ALA A 12 5.18 -5.61 6.59
C ALA A 12 6.66 -5.22 6.35
N LEU A 13 7.16 -4.19 7.04
CA LEU A 13 8.56 -3.75 6.95
C LEU A 13 9.57 -4.78 7.45
N ASN A 14 9.16 -5.58 8.42
CA ASN A 14 9.97 -6.60 9.08
C ASN A 14 9.62 -8.02 8.64
N PHE A 15 8.76 -8.15 7.62
CA PHE A 15 8.50 -9.44 6.99
C PHE A 15 9.80 -10.05 6.46
N ALA A 16 9.89 -11.38 6.47
CA ALA A 16 11.04 -12.12 5.97
C ALA A 16 11.05 -12.14 4.44
N TRP A 17 11.31 -10.98 3.84
CA TRP A 17 11.45 -10.82 2.41
C TRP A 17 12.62 -11.67 1.88
N ARG A 18 12.50 -12.18 0.66
CA ARG A 18 13.64 -12.78 -0.03
C ARG A 18 14.63 -11.68 -0.36
N ASP A 19 15.90 -11.92 -0.07
CA ASP A 19 16.97 -11.01 -0.41
C ASP A 19 17.45 -11.27 -1.83
N ASN A 20 17.80 -10.19 -2.54
CA ASN A 20 18.41 -10.25 -3.88
C ASN A 20 19.92 -10.57 -3.80
N SER A 21 20.36 -11.26 -2.75
CA SER A 21 21.78 -11.41 -2.40
C SER A 21 22.52 -12.46 -3.21
N ASP A 22 21.82 -13.42 -3.80
CA ASP A 22 22.41 -14.48 -4.62
C ASP A 22 21.39 -14.98 -5.65
N ASP A 23 21.31 -14.31 -6.80
CA ASP A 23 20.99 -14.89 -8.12
C ASP A 23 20.66 -13.76 -9.11
N LYS A 24 20.79 -14.05 -10.42
CA LYS A 24 20.44 -13.14 -11.54
C LYS A 24 18.95 -12.79 -11.63
N ILE A 25 18.18 -12.99 -10.56
CA ILE A 25 16.74 -12.80 -10.48
C ILE A 25 16.50 -11.73 -9.41
N PHE A 26 15.99 -10.58 -9.85
CA PHE A 26 15.53 -9.53 -8.97
C PHE A 26 14.10 -9.83 -8.56
N TYR A 27 13.83 -9.85 -7.25
CA TYR A 27 12.48 -9.96 -6.71
C TYR A 27 11.97 -8.57 -6.32
N ASP A 28 10.83 -8.19 -6.89
CA ASP A 28 10.10 -7.00 -6.46
C ASP A 28 9.36 -7.29 -5.15
N LYS A 29 9.51 -6.41 -4.16
CA LYS A 29 8.80 -6.49 -2.88
C LYS A 29 7.59 -5.58 -2.94
N LEU A 30 6.40 -6.17 -2.80
CA LEU A 30 5.13 -5.45 -2.92
C LEU A 30 4.29 -5.61 -1.66
N VAL A 31 3.87 -4.49 -1.08
CA VAL A 31 2.88 -4.42 -0.01
C VAL A 31 1.59 -3.85 -0.59
N ILE A 32 0.46 -4.51 -0.35
CA ILE A 32 -0.86 -4.01 -0.74
C ILE A 32 -1.65 -3.74 0.53
N LEU A 33 -1.94 -2.47 0.77
CA LEU A 33 -2.76 -2.01 1.89
C LEU A 33 -4.21 -1.90 1.42
N PHE A 34 -5.07 -2.81 1.89
CA PHE A 34 -6.51 -2.68 1.73
C PHE A 34 -7.08 -1.85 2.88
N THR A 35 -7.83 -0.80 2.56
CA THR A 35 -8.47 0.07 3.54
C THR A 35 -9.91 0.41 3.15
N ASP A 36 -10.80 0.37 4.13
CA ASP A 36 -12.22 0.72 4.00
C ASP A 36 -12.61 1.85 4.95
N SER A 37 -11.64 2.46 5.64
CA SER A 37 -11.86 3.39 6.73
C SER A 37 -10.70 4.37 6.96
N ALA A 38 -10.99 5.43 7.71
CA ALA A 38 -9.97 6.38 8.16
C ALA A 38 -8.87 5.65 8.96
N PRO A 39 -7.60 6.00 8.79
CA PRO A 39 -6.49 5.34 9.45
C PRO A 39 -6.59 5.52 10.98
N ASN A 40 -6.71 4.39 11.68
CA ASN A 40 -6.74 4.40 13.14
C ASN A 40 -5.36 4.69 13.73
N GLY A 41 -5.32 5.53 14.77
CA GLY A 41 -4.14 5.74 15.61
C GLY A 41 -3.12 6.78 15.12
N LEU A 42 -3.44 7.61 14.11
CA LEU A 42 -2.52 8.63 13.59
C LEU A 42 -1.99 9.63 14.62
N PHE A 43 -2.72 9.85 15.71
CA PHE A 43 -2.41 10.86 16.73
C PHE A 43 -2.05 10.27 18.10
N THR A 44 -2.05 8.95 18.23
CA THR A 44 -1.59 8.26 19.45
C THR A 44 -0.09 8.01 19.35
N ASP A 45 0.66 8.12 20.46
CA ASP A 45 2.12 7.95 20.47
C ASP A 45 2.55 6.65 19.77
N LEU A 46 3.10 6.79 18.56
CA LEU A 46 3.29 5.68 17.62
C LEU A 46 4.50 4.80 17.98
N SER A 47 5.29 5.09 19.03
CA SER A 47 6.42 4.23 19.45
C SER A 47 7.34 3.79 18.29
N GLY A 48 7.57 4.66 17.30
CA GLY A 48 8.36 4.37 16.10
C GLY A 48 7.61 3.74 14.92
N LYS A 49 6.30 3.53 15.02
CA LYS A 49 5.40 2.96 14.00
C LYS A 49 4.62 4.04 13.23
N ASP A 50 5.28 5.17 13.01
CA ASP A 50 4.71 6.28 12.26
C ASP A 50 4.56 5.91 10.77
N PRO A 51 3.35 5.90 10.19
CA PRO A 51 3.13 5.46 8.81
C PRO A 51 4.00 6.20 7.79
N TRP A 52 4.23 7.49 8.00
CA TRP A 52 5.07 8.31 7.13
C TRP A 52 6.54 7.87 7.20
N LYS A 53 7.08 7.64 8.40
CA LYS A 53 8.43 7.08 8.56
C LYS A 53 8.52 5.66 8.01
N MET A 54 7.47 4.85 8.13
CA MET A 54 7.44 3.49 7.56
C MET A 54 7.50 3.52 6.03
N SER A 55 6.75 4.40 5.36
CA SER A 55 6.83 4.51 3.89
C SER A 55 8.21 4.92 3.39
N HIS A 56 8.93 5.78 4.14
CA HIS A 56 10.34 6.08 3.83
C HIS A 56 11.26 4.86 4.00
N GLN A 57 10.99 4.00 4.97
CA GLN A 57 11.77 2.77 5.15
C GLN A 57 11.44 1.71 4.10
N PHE A 58 10.20 1.65 3.62
CA PHE A 58 9.84 0.85 2.46
C PHE A 58 10.66 1.24 1.24
N LEU A 59 10.70 2.54 0.90
CA LEU A 59 11.53 3.04 -0.20
C LEU A 59 13.01 2.62 -0.05
N LYS A 60 13.59 2.77 1.15
CA LYS A 60 15.00 2.39 1.42
C LYS A 60 15.27 0.88 1.33
N LYS A 61 14.24 0.04 1.41
CA LYS A 61 14.35 -1.43 1.34
C LYS A 61 13.88 -1.98 -0.01
N ASP A 62 13.66 -1.12 -0.99
CA ASP A 62 13.08 -1.44 -2.29
C ASP A 62 11.74 -2.19 -2.17
N ILE A 63 10.88 -1.71 -1.26
CA ILE A 63 9.51 -2.20 -1.06
C ILE A 63 8.53 -1.17 -1.62
N THR A 64 7.71 -1.56 -2.57
CA THR A 64 6.65 -0.74 -3.14
C THR A 64 5.35 -0.94 -2.35
N LEU A 65 4.68 0.15 -1.99
CA LEU A 65 3.37 0.15 -1.33
C LEU A 65 2.27 0.57 -2.32
N LEU A 66 1.28 -0.30 -2.51
CA LEU A 66 0.01 0.05 -3.14
C LEU A 66 -1.05 0.26 -2.07
N ALA A 67 -1.69 1.42 -2.09
CA ALA A 67 -2.88 1.66 -1.29
C ALA A 67 -4.12 1.33 -2.13
N VAL A 68 -5.05 0.58 -1.55
CA VAL A 68 -6.27 0.15 -2.21
C VAL A 68 -7.41 0.43 -1.26
N GLY A 69 -8.38 1.24 -1.67
CA GLY A 69 -9.55 1.43 -0.83
C GLY A 69 -10.85 1.64 -1.55
N VAL A 70 -11.91 1.48 -0.77
CA VAL A 70 -13.29 1.42 -1.24
C VAL A 70 -14.00 2.72 -0.89
N GLU A 71 -14.78 3.24 -1.83
CA GLU A 71 -15.61 4.41 -1.61
C GLU A 71 -16.82 4.11 -0.70
N PRO A 72 -17.28 5.10 0.09
CA PRO A 72 -16.80 6.49 0.12
C PRO A 72 -15.57 6.70 1.01
N THR A 73 -15.21 5.73 1.84
CA THR A 73 -14.32 5.99 2.98
C THR A 73 -12.88 6.30 2.62
N ILE A 74 -12.39 5.83 1.48
CA ILE A 74 -11.06 6.23 1.01
C ILE A 74 -10.99 7.73 0.65
N LEU A 75 -12.08 8.34 0.18
CA LEU A 75 -12.07 9.73 -0.28
C LEU A 75 -11.77 10.73 0.85
N GLU A 76 -12.18 10.42 2.08
CA GLU A 76 -11.95 11.29 3.23
C GLU A 76 -10.48 11.29 3.68
N CYS A 77 -9.74 10.24 3.36
CA CYS A 77 -8.34 10.05 3.77
C CYS A 77 -7.42 9.83 2.55
N ASP A 78 -7.87 10.31 1.39
CA ASP A 78 -7.29 9.98 0.10
C ASP A 78 -5.86 10.49 -0.02
N ASP A 79 -5.65 11.78 0.25
CA ASP A 79 -4.34 12.42 0.24
C ASP A 79 -3.35 11.68 1.14
N PHE A 80 -3.81 11.20 2.30
CA PHE A 80 -2.98 10.48 3.24
C PHE A 80 -2.52 9.13 2.65
N TYR A 81 -3.45 8.30 2.17
CA TYR A 81 -3.11 6.99 1.61
C TYR A 81 -2.32 7.10 0.29
N CYS A 82 -2.67 8.08 -0.55
CA CYS A 82 -1.92 8.43 -1.76
C CYS A 82 -0.48 8.81 -1.43
N ALA A 83 -0.27 9.74 -0.50
CA ALA A 83 1.06 10.20 -0.17
C ALA A 83 1.94 9.07 0.39
N LEU A 84 1.37 8.13 1.17
CA LEU A 84 2.10 6.95 1.62
C LEU A 84 2.54 6.05 0.46
N ALA A 85 1.63 5.75 -0.47
CA ALA A 85 1.92 4.89 -1.62
C ALA A 85 2.93 5.53 -2.58
N GLU A 86 2.72 6.79 -2.94
CA GLU A 86 3.55 7.56 -3.88
C GLU A 86 4.98 7.74 -3.38
N ASN A 87 5.18 7.85 -2.05
CA ASN A 87 6.51 7.92 -1.45
C ASN A 87 7.38 6.67 -1.72
N THR A 88 6.75 5.55 -2.09
CA THR A 88 7.44 4.29 -2.44
C THR A 88 7.51 4.04 -3.95
N GLY A 89 7.05 4.98 -4.78
CA GLY A 89 6.85 4.77 -6.22
C GLY A 89 5.59 3.95 -6.56
N GLY A 90 4.80 3.60 -5.55
CA GLY A 90 3.51 2.92 -5.73
C GLY A 90 2.38 3.87 -6.08
N LYS A 91 1.15 3.35 -6.07
CA LYS A 91 -0.06 4.06 -6.45
C LYS A 91 -1.20 3.78 -5.49
N CYS A 92 -2.14 4.72 -5.44
CA CYS A 92 -3.43 4.53 -4.79
C CYS A 92 -4.48 4.11 -5.82
N ILE A 93 -5.20 3.03 -5.52
CA ILE A 93 -6.28 2.47 -6.35
C ILE A 93 -7.59 2.64 -5.59
N ARG A 94 -8.51 3.39 -6.19
CA ARG A 94 -9.83 3.66 -5.64
C ARG A 94 -10.86 2.75 -6.29
N PHE A 95 -11.66 2.09 -5.47
CA PHE A 95 -12.78 1.28 -5.91
C PHE A 95 -14.10 2.01 -5.65
N VAL A 96 -14.65 2.57 -6.72
CA VAL A 96 -15.98 3.18 -6.75
C VAL A 96 -17.02 2.07 -6.88
N ASN A 97 -18.02 2.03 -5.99
CA ASN A 97 -19.16 1.11 -6.05
C ASN A 97 -18.79 -0.39 -6.17
N ALA A 98 -17.66 -0.82 -5.58
CA ALA A 98 -17.24 -2.21 -5.70
C ALA A 98 -18.11 -3.15 -4.85
N VAL A 99 -18.87 -4.01 -5.54
CA VAL A 99 -19.55 -5.16 -4.92
C VAL A 99 -18.53 -6.23 -4.51
N SER A 100 -17.36 -6.27 -5.17
CA SER A 100 -16.21 -7.11 -4.79
C SER A 100 -14.88 -6.48 -5.24
N ILE A 101 -13.90 -6.49 -4.35
CA ILE A 101 -12.54 -5.93 -4.56
C ILE A 101 -11.76 -6.75 -5.60
N VAL A 102 -11.99 -8.07 -5.67
CA VAL A 102 -11.17 -8.98 -6.48
C VAL A 102 -11.41 -8.79 -7.99
N PRO A 103 -12.65 -8.77 -8.52
CA PRO A 103 -12.89 -8.51 -9.93
C PRO A 103 -12.43 -7.11 -10.37
N ALA A 104 -12.59 -6.12 -9.49
CA ALA A 104 -12.24 -4.74 -9.78
C ALA A 104 -10.71 -4.55 -9.84
N ALA A 105 -9.95 -5.20 -8.95
CA ALA A 105 -8.49 -5.20 -8.99
C ALA A 105 -7.94 -5.85 -10.27
N ILE A 106 -8.49 -7.01 -10.65
CA ILE A 106 -8.09 -7.72 -11.87
C ILE A 106 -8.39 -6.87 -13.11
N ALA A 107 -9.59 -6.29 -13.21
CA ALA A 107 -9.97 -5.45 -14.35
C ALA A 107 -9.08 -4.21 -14.51
N ARG A 108 -8.63 -3.61 -13.40
CA ARG A 108 -7.78 -2.42 -13.44
C ARG A 108 -6.36 -2.72 -13.90
N VAL A 109 -5.78 -3.83 -13.44
CA VAL A 109 -4.47 -4.31 -13.90
C VAL A 109 -4.49 -4.54 -15.43
N ILE A 110 -5.55 -5.18 -15.94
CA ILE A 110 -5.72 -5.42 -17.38
C ILE A 110 -5.84 -4.12 -18.17
N ALA A 111 -6.54 -3.11 -17.65
CA ALA A 111 -6.74 -1.83 -18.35
C ALA A 111 -5.45 -0.99 -18.42
N ASP A 112 -4.66 -0.95 -17.34
CA ASP A 112 -3.38 -0.22 -17.29
C ASP A 112 -2.32 -0.87 -18.21
N GLU A 113 -2.34 -2.20 -18.40
CA GLU A 113 -1.47 -2.86 -19.39
C GLU A 113 -1.82 -2.47 -20.82
N GLN A 114 -3.10 -2.31 -21.16
CA GLN A 114 -3.49 -1.94 -22.53
C GLN A 114 -3.09 -0.51 -22.93
N THR A 115 -2.89 0.38 -21.96
CA THR A 115 -2.45 1.76 -22.23
C THR A 115 -0.93 1.87 -22.46
N LEU A 116 -0.14 0.85 -22.10
CA LEU A 116 1.31 0.79 -22.35
C LEU A 116 1.66 0.30 -23.77
N TYR A 117 0.69 -0.24 -24.52
CA TYR A 117 0.86 -0.77 -25.87
C TYR A 117 0.12 0.03 -26.96
N GLN A 118 -0.33 1.26 -26.63
CA GLN A 118 -0.86 2.24 -27.60
C GLN A 118 0.14 3.39 -27.78
#